data_AF-A0A3D0N7F2-F1
#
_entry.id   AF-A0A3D0N7F2-F1
#
_cell.length_a   1.000
_cell.length_b   1.000
_cell.length_c   1.000
_cell.angle_alpha   90.00
_cell.angle_beta   90.00
_cell.angle_gamma   90.00
#
_symmetry.space_group_name_H-M   'P 1'
#
loop_
_entity.id
_entity.type
_entity.pdbx_description
1 polymer ?
#
loop_
_entity_poly.entity_id
_entity_poly.type
_entity_poly.pdbx_seq_one_letter_code
_entity_poly.pdbx_strand_id
1 'polypeptide(L)'
;LQHGGCAAVICNTVSAAQETFLALQRDLDDGVELNLFHARFPFGERDRRERQAVSKFGKHGERPARSVLVATQVIEQSLDLDFDLMVSEVAPVDLLLQRSGRMHRLVRERPAGLEAPRLILITPEIGENGVPVFGNSSFVYGDHLLLRTWLAFQGREGFSVPEDVEGLICQVYEAEASATTEALSEALSAAAGEADQRHRQLEHEAAQRRLPSPDIDEQFWALPAKLGLDEDDPDLHKHYRALTRWEDRPSVEVVCLEMVDGEPHVRSVDGPIAVDLSASPSEQLTEALMLRSVRLSGRPARALLLQDTPSGWRRNSLLRHHRAVVFEEAGEFAGDGFDLRLDPELGIVIPQADEGDE
;
A
#
# COMPACT_ATOMS: atom_id res chain seq x y z
N LEU A 1 -21.75 -15.19 3.65
CA LEU A 1 -22.58 -14.14 4.29
C LEU A 1 -24.10 -14.36 4.06
N GLN A 2 -24.58 -15.60 3.92
CA GLN A 2 -26.01 -15.87 3.60
C GLN A 2 -26.97 -15.43 4.70
N HIS A 3 -26.52 -15.41 5.96
CA HIS A 3 -27.29 -14.97 7.13
C HIS A 3 -26.95 -13.55 7.60
N GLY A 4 -26.21 -12.77 6.79
CA GLY A 4 -25.69 -11.46 7.20
C GLY A 4 -24.18 -11.45 7.44
N GLY A 5 -23.68 -10.28 7.81
CA GLY A 5 -22.32 -10.03 8.29
C GLY A 5 -21.49 -9.13 7.39
N CYS A 6 -20.46 -8.53 8.00
CA CYS A 6 -19.45 -7.75 7.32
C CYS A 6 -18.13 -8.51 7.27
N ALA A 7 -17.56 -8.65 6.08
CA ALA A 7 -16.26 -9.27 5.89
C ALA A 7 -15.22 -8.26 5.40
N ALA A 8 -13.96 -8.46 5.77
CA ALA A 8 -12.82 -7.79 5.15
C ALA A 8 -12.02 -8.78 4.31
N VAL A 9 -11.53 -8.35 3.15
CA VAL A 9 -10.58 -9.08 2.31
C VAL A 9 -9.34 -8.20 2.18
N ILE A 10 -8.22 -8.64 2.77
CA ILE A 10 -6.98 -7.86 2.83
C ILE A 10 -6.00 -8.40 1.80
N CYS A 11 -5.67 -7.55 0.83
CA CYS A 11 -4.67 -7.82 -0.20
C CYS A 11 -3.39 -7.05 0.13
N ASN A 12 -2.25 -7.62 -0.24
CA ASN A 12 -0.94 -7.04 -0.01
C ASN A 12 -0.57 -6.00 -1.07
N THR A 13 -1.21 -6.02 -2.24
CA THR A 13 -1.01 -5.02 -3.29
C THR A 13 -2.31 -4.40 -3.76
N VAL A 14 -2.20 -3.25 -4.43
CA VAL A 14 -3.38 -2.52 -4.91
C VAL A 14 -4.01 -3.24 -6.09
N SER A 15 -3.24 -3.78 -7.04
CA SER A 15 -3.87 -4.49 -8.17
C SER A 15 -4.52 -5.79 -7.72
N ALA A 16 -3.95 -6.52 -6.76
CA ALA A 16 -4.64 -7.66 -6.14
C ALA A 16 -5.97 -7.26 -5.51
N ALA A 17 -6.04 -6.10 -4.84
CA ALA A 17 -7.29 -5.55 -4.30
C ALA A 17 -8.28 -5.16 -5.41
N GLN A 18 -7.81 -4.56 -6.50
CA GLN A 18 -8.64 -4.19 -7.66
C GLN A 18 -9.20 -5.44 -8.38
N GLU A 19 -8.36 -6.45 -8.62
CA GLU A 19 -8.73 -7.74 -9.21
C GLU A 19 -9.71 -8.50 -8.34
N THR A 20 -9.44 -8.56 -7.03
CA THR A 20 -10.33 -9.19 -6.05
C THR A 20 -11.69 -8.49 -6.01
N PHE A 21 -11.71 -7.15 -6.04
CA PHE A 21 -12.95 -6.38 -6.10
C PHE A 21 -13.74 -6.69 -7.37
N LEU A 22 -13.09 -6.70 -8.55
CA LEU A 22 -13.75 -7.04 -9.82
C LEU A 22 -14.25 -8.49 -9.86
N ALA A 23 -13.51 -9.43 -9.28
CA ALA A 23 -13.96 -10.82 -9.15
C ALA A 23 -15.20 -10.91 -8.25
N LEU A 24 -15.15 -10.30 -7.07
CA LEU A 24 -16.28 -10.29 -6.14
C LEU A 24 -17.49 -9.54 -6.69
N GLN A 25 -17.30 -8.46 -7.46
CA GLN A 25 -18.40 -7.73 -8.09
C GLN A 25 -19.17 -8.61 -9.10
N ARG A 26 -18.50 -9.57 -9.75
CA ARG A 26 -19.12 -10.53 -10.67
C ARG A 26 -19.83 -11.68 -9.94
N ASP A 27 -19.27 -12.11 -8.81
CA ASP A 27 -19.67 -13.36 -8.15
C ASP A 27 -20.60 -13.16 -6.93
N LEU A 28 -20.66 -11.96 -6.35
CA LEU A 28 -21.51 -11.67 -5.20
C LEU A 28 -22.96 -11.36 -5.62
N ASP A 29 -23.92 -11.80 -4.80
CA ASP A 29 -25.34 -11.46 -4.97
C ASP A 29 -25.57 -9.93 -4.86
N ASP A 30 -26.56 -9.39 -5.58
CA ASP A 30 -26.97 -7.97 -5.54
C ASP A 30 -27.26 -7.42 -4.12
N GLY A 31 -27.54 -8.30 -3.16
CA GLY A 31 -27.80 -7.94 -1.76
C GLY A 31 -26.56 -7.78 -0.88
N VAL A 32 -25.34 -7.94 -1.42
CA VAL A 32 -24.08 -7.74 -0.70
C VAL A 32 -23.45 -6.42 -1.13
N GLU A 33 -23.30 -5.51 -0.18
CA GLU A 33 -22.63 -4.25 -0.45
C GLU A 33 -21.10 -4.46 -0.56
N LEU A 34 -20.52 -4.15 -1.71
CA LEU A 34 -19.08 -4.30 -1.97
C LEU A 34 -18.37 -2.95 -1.97
N ASN A 35 -17.24 -2.86 -1.24
CA ASN A 35 -16.44 -1.64 -1.12
C ASN A 35 -14.97 -1.95 -1.42
N LEU A 36 -14.25 -0.97 -1.99
CA LEU A 36 -12.81 -1.01 -2.23
C LEU A 36 -12.12 0.18 -1.54
N PHE A 37 -11.01 -0.08 -0.85
CA PHE A 37 -10.22 0.97 -0.21
C PHE A 37 -8.71 0.70 -0.24
N HIS A 38 -7.97 1.63 -0.85
CA HIS A 38 -6.50 1.58 -0.96
C HIS A 38 -5.90 2.98 -1.18
N ALA A 39 -4.58 3.09 -1.23
CA ALA A 39 -3.88 4.37 -1.34
C ALA A 39 -3.96 5.03 -2.73
N ARG A 40 -4.15 4.26 -3.82
CA ARG A 40 -4.17 4.71 -5.23
C ARG A 40 -5.46 5.44 -5.69
N PHE A 41 -6.23 6.02 -4.75
CA PHE A 41 -7.32 6.95 -5.08
C PHE A 41 -6.81 8.39 -4.96
N PRO A 42 -7.29 9.35 -5.78
CA PRO A 42 -7.05 10.75 -5.51
C PRO A 42 -7.58 11.13 -4.12
N PHE A 43 -6.92 12.09 -3.48
CA PHE A 43 -7.05 12.36 -2.05
C PHE A 43 -8.51 12.59 -1.60
N GLY A 44 -9.29 13.35 -2.36
CA GLY A 44 -10.70 13.60 -2.07
C GLY A 44 -11.55 12.32 -2.10
N GLU A 45 -11.37 11.47 -3.11
CA GLU A 45 -12.03 10.17 -3.16
C GLU A 45 -11.57 9.23 -2.04
N ARG A 46 -10.28 9.26 -1.71
CA ARG A 46 -9.71 8.45 -0.62
C ARG A 46 -10.31 8.83 0.72
N ASP A 47 -10.36 10.12 1.07
CA ASP A 47 -10.99 10.63 2.30
C ASP A 47 -12.47 10.25 2.36
N ARG A 48 -13.19 10.38 1.23
CA ARG A 48 -14.60 9.94 1.15
C ARG A 48 -14.75 8.45 1.45
N ARG A 49 -13.93 7.59 0.84
CA ARG A 49 -13.98 6.13 1.03
C ARG A 49 -13.58 5.73 2.44
N GLU A 50 -12.59 6.40 3.02
CA GLU A 50 -12.19 6.21 4.42
C GLU A 50 -13.35 6.51 5.38
N ARG A 51 -13.98 7.68 5.22
CA ARG A 51 -15.17 8.06 6.01
C ARG A 51 -16.32 7.07 5.82
N GLN A 52 -16.55 6.59 4.61
CA GLN A 52 -17.54 5.54 4.34
C GLN A 52 -17.21 4.24 5.08
N ALA A 53 -15.97 3.77 5.03
CA ALA A 53 -15.54 2.57 5.75
C ALA A 53 -15.74 2.73 7.28
N VAL A 54 -15.34 3.88 7.85
CA VAL A 54 -15.56 4.18 9.28
C VAL A 54 -17.05 4.26 9.61
N SER A 55 -17.87 4.88 8.75
CA SER A 55 -19.32 4.99 8.97
C SER A 55 -20.05 3.65 8.93
N LYS A 56 -19.50 2.62 8.26
CA LYS A 56 -20.11 1.28 8.15
C LYS A 56 -19.55 0.29 9.17
N PHE A 57 -18.23 0.31 9.35
CA PHE A 57 -17.52 -0.73 10.11
C PHE A 57 -16.95 -0.21 11.43
N GLY A 58 -17.02 1.09 11.68
CA GLY A 58 -16.54 1.69 12.92
C GLY A 58 -17.48 1.47 14.11
N LYS A 59 -16.97 1.82 15.30
CA LYS A 59 -17.69 1.63 16.58
C LYS A 59 -19.07 2.29 16.64
N HIS A 60 -19.20 3.47 16.05
CA HIS A 60 -20.42 4.27 16.03
C HIS A 60 -21.08 4.30 14.65
N GLY A 61 -20.69 3.37 13.77
CA GLY A 61 -21.20 3.29 12.40
C GLY A 61 -22.57 2.64 12.29
N GLU A 62 -23.26 2.94 11.19
CA GLU A 62 -24.46 2.24 10.75
C GLU A 62 -24.03 0.96 10.01
N ARG A 63 -23.94 -0.15 10.76
CA ARG A 63 -23.44 -1.41 10.22
C ARG A 63 -24.41 -1.98 9.18
N PRO A 64 -23.97 -2.26 7.94
CA PRO A 64 -24.81 -2.87 6.93
C PRO A 64 -25.14 -4.33 7.28
N ALA A 65 -26.25 -4.84 6.74
CA ALA A 65 -26.67 -6.23 6.98
C ALA A 65 -25.72 -7.25 6.33
N ARG A 66 -25.24 -6.96 5.11
CA ARG A 66 -24.28 -7.78 4.35
C ARG A 66 -23.32 -6.85 3.63
N SER A 67 -22.04 -6.86 3.97
CA SER A 67 -21.05 -6.06 3.25
C SER A 67 -19.67 -6.69 3.22
N VAL A 68 -18.92 -6.44 2.15
CA VAL A 68 -17.53 -6.82 1.99
C VAL A 68 -16.69 -5.57 1.74
N LEU A 69 -15.60 -5.42 2.49
CA LEU A 69 -14.57 -4.42 2.22
C LEU A 69 -13.32 -5.14 1.69
N VAL A 70 -12.99 -4.92 0.42
CA VAL A 70 -11.68 -5.26 -0.13
C VAL A 70 -10.75 -4.09 0.15
N ALA A 71 -9.61 -4.34 0.78
CA ALA A 71 -8.67 -3.29 1.12
C ALA A 71 -7.22 -3.76 1.09
N THR A 72 -6.31 -2.80 1.00
CA THR A 72 -4.89 -3.05 1.28
C THR A 72 -4.56 -2.74 2.74
N GLN A 73 -3.26 -2.68 3.08
CA GLN A 73 -2.77 -2.41 4.43
C GLN A 73 -3.23 -1.06 5.02
N VAL A 74 -3.87 -0.21 4.22
CA VAL A 74 -4.42 1.07 4.66
C VAL A 74 -5.44 0.95 5.81
N ILE A 75 -6.05 -0.23 6.01
CA ILE A 75 -6.96 -0.46 7.15
C ILE A 75 -6.26 -1.01 8.40
N GLU A 76 -4.99 -1.38 8.30
CA GLU A 76 -4.21 -1.92 9.42
C GLU A 76 -3.86 -0.82 10.42
N GLN A 77 -3.52 0.37 9.91
CA GLN A 77 -3.05 1.49 10.72
C GLN A 77 -4.15 2.54 10.91
N SER A 78 -4.39 2.93 12.17
CA SER A 78 -5.22 4.08 12.56
C SER A 78 -6.74 3.99 12.38
N LEU A 79 -7.30 2.99 11.67
CA LEU A 79 -8.75 2.81 11.55
C LEU A 79 -9.34 1.84 12.59
N ASP A 80 -10.30 2.31 13.38
CA ASP A 80 -11.01 1.52 14.40
C ASP A 80 -12.21 0.78 13.78
N LEU A 81 -11.93 -0.24 12.95
CA LEU A 81 -12.94 -1.03 12.23
C LEU A 81 -13.19 -2.40 12.90
N ASP A 82 -14.41 -2.92 12.72
CA ASP A 82 -14.87 -4.19 13.26
C ASP A 82 -15.52 -5.06 12.17
N PHE A 83 -15.00 -6.27 11.95
CA PHE A 83 -15.50 -7.24 10.97
C PHE A 83 -15.91 -8.56 11.61
N ASP A 84 -16.89 -9.25 11.02
CA ASP A 84 -17.38 -10.56 11.46
C ASP A 84 -16.53 -11.71 10.90
N LEU A 85 -15.93 -11.49 9.72
CA LEU A 85 -15.05 -12.42 9.01
C LEU A 85 -13.86 -11.66 8.44
N MET A 86 -12.67 -12.26 8.46
CA MET A 86 -11.51 -11.71 7.77
C MET A 86 -10.90 -12.73 6.84
N VAL A 87 -10.66 -12.31 5.60
CA VAL A 87 -9.84 -13.02 4.61
C VAL A 87 -8.58 -12.18 4.40
N SER A 88 -7.42 -12.80 4.36
CA SER A 88 -6.15 -12.08 4.18
C SER A 88 -5.21 -12.90 3.32
N GLU A 89 -4.48 -12.23 2.42
CA GLU A 89 -3.25 -12.80 1.87
C GLU A 89 -2.21 -13.04 2.98
N VAL A 90 -1.28 -13.97 2.74
CA VAL A 90 -0.16 -14.22 3.64
C VAL A 90 0.69 -12.96 3.73
N ALA A 91 1.00 -12.53 4.94
CA ALA A 91 1.87 -11.40 5.25
C ALA A 91 2.74 -11.80 6.46
N PRO A 92 3.78 -11.01 6.82
CA PRO A 92 4.47 -11.17 8.10
C PRO A 92 3.50 -11.35 9.27
N VAL A 93 3.83 -12.25 10.20
CA VAL A 93 2.90 -12.71 11.24
C VAL A 93 2.39 -11.58 12.14
N ASP A 94 3.23 -10.60 12.44
CA ASP A 94 2.87 -9.41 13.20
C ASP A 94 1.80 -8.58 12.48
N LEU A 95 1.89 -8.44 11.16
CA LEU A 95 0.86 -7.78 10.34
C LEU A 95 -0.43 -8.61 10.28
N LEU A 96 -0.35 -9.94 10.15
CA LEU A 96 -1.54 -10.80 10.22
C LEU A 96 -2.25 -10.69 11.57
N LEU A 97 -1.49 -10.63 12.67
CA LEU A 97 -2.02 -10.43 14.01
C LEU A 97 -2.67 -9.04 14.14
N GLN A 98 -2.02 -7.99 13.63
CA GLN A 98 -2.61 -6.64 13.56
C GLN A 98 -3.91 -6.60 12.76
N ARG A 99 -3.95 -7.23 11.58
CA ARG A 99 -5.17 -7.39 10.75
C ARG A 99 -6.26 -8.07 11.56
N SER A 100 -5.96 -9.21 12.18
CA SER A 100 -6.91 -9.97 13.01
C SER A 100 -7.46 -9.16 14.18
N GLY A 101 -6.75 -8.14 14.67
CA GLY A 101 -7.23 -7.22 15.70
C GLY A 101 -8.37 -6.28 15.27
N ARG A 102 -8.82 -6.36 14.00
CA ARG A 102 -10.03 -5.72 13.45
C ARG A 102 -11.19 -6.71 13.31
N MET A 103 -10.96 -7.99 13.53
CA MET A 103 -11.99 -9.01 13.58
C MET A 103 -12.55 -9.12 14.99
N HIS A 104 -13.87 -9.15 15.12
CA HIS A 104 -14.56 -9.29 16.41
C HIS A 104 -14.09 -8.29 17.48
N ARG A 105 -13.62 -7.12 17.04
CA ARG A 105 -12.99 -6.09 17.86
C ARG A 105 -13.94 -5.49 18.89
N LEU A 106 -15.23 -5.41 18.55
CA LEU A 106 -16.27 -4.84 19.39
C LEU A 106 -17.21 -5.95 19.88
N VAL A 107 -17.54 -5.95 21.16
CA VAL A 107 -18.50 -6.91 21.73
C VAL A 107 -19.90 -6.60 21.17
N ARG A 108 -20.46 -7.54 20.40
CA ARG A 108 -21.82 -7.45 19.81
C ARG A 108 -22.33 -8.83 19.40
N GLU A 109 -23.63 -8.93 19.19
CA GLU A 109 -24.23 -10.12 18.56
C GLU A 109 -23.76 -10.23 17.10
N ARG A 110 -23.37 -11.44 16.73
CA ARG A 110 -22.84 -11.76 15.39
C ARG A 110 -23.86 -12.62 14.64
N PRO A 111 -23.95 -12.50 13.30
CA PRO A 111 -24.84 -13.34 12.50
C PRO A 111 -24.53 -14.84 12.62
N ALA A 112 -25.53 -15.67 12.31
CA ALA A 112 -25.38 -17.12 12.34
C ALA A 112 -24.25 -17.61 11.42
N GLY A 113 -23.35 -18.43 11.98
CA GLY A 113 -22.15 -18.93 11.31
C GLY A 113 -20.92 -18.01 11.37
N LEU A 114 -21.03 -16.86 12.04
CA LEU A 114 -19.97 -15.87 12.28
C LEU A 114 -19.82 -15.53 13.77
N GLU A 115 -20.34 -16.36 14.67
CA GLU A 115 -20.26 -16.17 16.12
C GLU A 115 -18.84 -16.35 16.66
N ALA A 116 -18.08 -17.26 16.05
CA ALA A 116 -16.67 -17.44 16.34
C ALA A 116 -15.80 -16.61 15.39
N PRO A 117 -14.75 -15.93 15.88
CA PRO A 117 -13.80 -15.22 15.03
C PRO A 117 -13.10 -16.21 14.09
N ARG A 118 -13.05 -15.87 12.80
CA ARG A 118 -12.40 -16.67 11.76
C ARG A 118 -11.53 -15.81 10.86
N LEU A 119 -10.22 -16.08 10.89
CA LEU A 119 -9.26 -15.57 9.92
C LEU A 119 -9.03 -16.64 8.86
N ILE A 120 -9.30 -16.31 7.60
CA ILE A 120 -9.01 -17.17 6.45
C ILE A 120 -7.77 -16.63 5.77
N LEU A 121 -6.70 -17.41 5.74
CA LEU A 121 -5.50 -17.09 4.97
C LEU A 121 -5.64 -17.62 3.56
N ILE A 122 -5.49 -16.75 2.56
CA ILE A 122 -5.44 -17.15 1.16
C ILE A 122 -4.16 -17.96 0.96
N THR A 123 -4.33 -19.19 0.48
CA THR A 123 -3.18 -20.06 0.20
C THR A 123 -2.49 -19.55 -1.05
N PRO A 124 -1.17 -19.29 -1.01
CA PRO A 124 -0.41 -18.95 -2.22
C PRO A 124 -0.46 -20.11 -3.21
N GLU A 125 -0.16 -19.84 -4.48
CA GLU A 125 0.05 -20.91 -5.46
C GLU A 125 1.19 -21.80 -4.99
N ILE A 126 0.99 -23.12 -5.05
CA ILE A 126 2.02 -24.09 -4.65
C ILE A 126 2.67 -24.62 -5.92
N GLY A 127 3.95 -24.34 -6.10
CA GLY A 127 4.72 -24.84 -7.24
C GLY A 127 4.82 -26.36 -7.24
N GLU A 128 5.25 -26.94 -8.36
CA GLU A 128 5.38 -28.39 -8.54
C GLU A 128 6.31 -29.05 -7.49
N ASN A 129 7.27 -28.29 -6.96
CA ASN A 129 8.19 -28.70 -5.90
C ASN A 129 7.59 -28.61 -4.47
N GLY A 130 6.34 -28.19 -4.33
CA GLY A 130 5.68 -28.00 -3.03
C GLY A 130 6.03 -26.69 -2.32
N VAL A 131 6.75 -25.78 -2.98
CA VAL A 131 7.13 -24.48 -2.41
C VAL A 131 6.09 -23.42 -2.81
N PRO A 132 5.60 -22.59 -1.86
CA PRO A 132 4.66 -21.53 -2.19
C PRO A 132 5.30 -20.41 -3.03
N VAL A 133 4.55 -19.91 -4.00
CA VAL A 133 4.88 -18.76 -4.84
C VAL A 133 4.04 -17.57 -4.37
N PHE A 134 4.70 -16.52 -3.89
CA PHE A 134 4.02 -15.37 -3.28
C PHE A 134 3.77 -14.20 -4.25
N GLY A 135 4.28 -14.28 -5.48
CA GLY A 135 4.07 -13.29 -6.54
C GLY A 135 4.39 -11.87 -6.09
N ASN A 136 3.47 -10.92 -6.31
CA ASN A 136 3.68 -9.52 -5.95
C ASN A 136 3.91 -9.27 -4.45
N SER A 137 3.47 -10.18 -3.56
CA SER A 137 3.73 -10.07 -2.12
C SER A 137 5.21 -10.18 -1.77
N SER A 138 5.98 -10.94 -2.58
CA SER A 138 7.43 -11.12 -2.43
C SER A 138 8.18 -9.79 -2.46
N PHE A 139 7.72 -8.86 -3.29
CA PHE A 139 8.35 -7.55 -3.38
C PHE A 139 7.94 -6.59 -2.25
N VAL A 140 6.83 -6.86 -1.55
CA VAL A 140 6.37 -6.06 -0.42
C VAL A 140 7.05 -6.49 0.87
N TYR A 141 7.17 -7.79 1.12
CA TYR A 141 7.61 -8.33 2.41
C TYR A 141 8.86 -9.22 2.35
N GLY A 142 9.27 -9.65 1.16
CA GLY A 142 10.35 -10.62 0.97
C GLY A 142 9.92 -12.06 1.25
N ASP A 143 10.37 -12.97 0.39
CA ASP A 143 10.02 -14.40 0.48
C ASP A 143 10.40 -15.05 1.81
N HIS A 144 11.50 -14.62 2.43
CA HIS A 144 11.95 -15.23 3.68
C HIS A 144 10.90 -15.10 4.80
N LEU A 145 10.34 -13.91 5.00
CA LEU A 145 9.31 -13.68 6.03
C LEU A 145 7.98 -14.32 5.65
N LEU A 146 7.60 -14.28 4.38
CA LEU A 146 6.37 -14.89 3.90
C LEU A 146 6.40 -16.41 4.05
N LEU A 147 7.51 -17.05 3.68
CA LEU A 147 7.70 -18.48 3.82
C LEU A 147 7.70 -18.93 5.28
N ARG A 148 8.41 -18.20 6.16
CA ARG A 148 8.38 -18.50 7.61
C ARG A 148 6.99 -18.35 8.20
N THR A 149 6.25 -17.31 7.80
CA THR A 149 4.87 -17.12 8.26
C THR A 149 3.96 -18.23 7.75
N TRP A 150 4.04 -18.57 6.45
CA TRP A 150 3.26 -19.66 5.87
C TRP A 150 3.52 -20.98 6.61
N LEU A 151 4.79 -21.34 6.86
CA LEU A 151 5.17 -22.53 7.62
C LEU A 151 4.63 -22.51 9.06
N ALA A 152 4.59 -21.35 9.72
CA ALA A 152 4.09 -21.25 11.11
C ALA A 152 2.57 -21.50 11.24
N PHE A 153 1.82 -21.28 10.14
CA PHE A 153 0.38 -21.55 10.06
C PHE A 153 0.04 -22.88 9.39
N GLN A 154 1.00 -23.58 8.77
CA GLN A 154 0.77 -24.92 8.21
C GLN A 154 0.32 -25.89 9.30
N GLY A 155 -0.84 -26.52 9.10
CA GLY A 155 -1.42 -27.48 10.05
C GLY A 155 -1.97 -26.87 11.34
N ARG A 156 -2.03 -25.54 11.45
CA ARG A 156 -2.60 -24.84 12.61
C ARG A 156 -4.08 -24.55 12.38
N GLU A 157 -4.94 -24.98 13.30
CA GLU A 157 -6.40 -24.75 13.22
C GLU A 157 -6.83 -23.38 13.79
N GLY A 158 -5.98 -22.76 14.62
CA GLY A 158 -6.24 -21.45 15.22
C GLY A 158 -5.13 -21.01 16.18
N PHE A 159 -5.32 -19.85 16.80
CA PHE A 159 -4.45 -19.31 17.85
C PHE A 159 -5.28 -18.51 18.86
N SER A 160 -4.79 -18.40 20.08
CA SER A 160 -5.41 -17.67 21.20
C SER A 160 -4.76 -16.30 21.35
N VAL A 161 -5.58 -15.29 21.64
CA VAL A 161 -5.12 -13.92 21.90
C VAL A 161 -5.47 -13.57 23.35
N PRO A 162 -4.49 -13.16 24.19
CA PRO A 162 -3.11 -12.80 23.85
C PRO A 162 -2.07 -13.93 23.90
N GLU A 163 -2.42 -15.14 24.33
CA GLU A 163 -1.45 -16.16 24.76
C GLU A 163 -0.48 -16.64 23.67
N ASP A 164 -0.94 -16.81 22.44
CA ASP A 164 -0.10 -17.33 21.34
C ASP A 164 0.62 -16.21 20.56
N VAL A 165 0.33 -14.94 20.84
CA VAL A 165 0.81 -13.78 20.05
C VAL A 165 2.33 -13.69 20.06
N GLU A 166 2.94 -13.68 21.25
CA GLU A 166 4.41 -13.60 21.40
C GLU A 166 5.08 -14.84 20.82
N GLY A 167 4.54 -16.03 21.11
CA GLY A 167 5.09 -17.29 20.60
C GLY A 167 5.10 -17.37 19.08
N LEU A 168 4.04 -16.89 18.41
CA LEU A 168 3.96 -16.83 16.95
C LEU A 168 4.99 -15.85 16.35
N ILE A 169 5.17 -14.69 16.98
CA ILE A 169 6.17 -13.70 16.54
C ILE A 169 7.58 -14.30 16.69
N CYS A 170 7.92 -14.84 17.86
CA CYS A 170 9.22 -15.49 18.07
C CYS A 170 9.45 -16.67 17.10
N GLN A 171 8.42 -17.47 16.80
CA GLN A 171 8.53 -18.56 15.83
C GLN A 171 8.92 -18.04 14.42
N VAL A 172 8.37 -16.91 13.99
CA VAL A 172 8.58 -16.36 12.64
C VAL A 172 9.81 -15.45 12.53
N TYR A 173 10.29 -14.88 13.63
CA TYR A 173 11.49 -14.02 13.60
C TYR A 173 12.74 -14.70 14.17
N GLU A 174 12.62 -15.51 15.23
CA GLU A 174 13.78 -16.03 15.98
C GLU A 174 14.06 -17.53 15.73
N ALA A 175 13.03 -18.35 15.54
CA ALA A 175 13.23 -19.80 15.43
C ALA A 175 13.81 -20.25 14.07
N GLU A 176 14.71 -21.24 14.08
CA GLU A 176 15.01 -22.00 12.86
C GLU A 176 13.73 -22.68 12.39
N ALA A 177 13.11 -22.18 11.31
CA ALA A 177 11.88 -22.76 10.81
C ALA A 177 12.19 -24.19 10.32
N SER A 178 11.55 -25.18 10.94
CA SER A 178 11.69 -26.58 10.54
C SER A 178 10.89 -26.80 9.26
N ALA A 179 11.59 -26.80 8.12
CA ALA A 179 11.00 -27.15 6.84
C ALA A 179 10.61 -28.63 6.81
N THR A 180 9.44 -28.92 6.28
CA THR A 180 8.89 -30.29 6.23
C THR A 180 9.45 -31.12 5.07
N THR A 181 10.03 -30.46 4.05
CA THR A 181 10.61 -31.10 2.87
C THR A 181 11.98 -30.49 2.54
N GLU A 182 12.79 -31.22 1.78
CA GLU A 182 14.09 -30.75 1.28
C GLU A 182 13.93 -29.48 0.43
N ALA A 183 12.94 -29.46 -0.48
CA ALA A 183 12.65 -28.30 -1.32
C ALA A 183 12.28 -27.04 -0.51
N LEU A 184 11.50 -27.18 0.56
CA LEU A 184 11.17 -26.05 1.46
C LEU A 184 12.39 -25.58 2.25
N SER A 185 13.28 -26.49 2.63
CA SER A 185 14.54 -26.17 3.33
C SER A 185 15.48 -25.37 2.42
N GLU A 186 15.63 -25.81 1.17
CA GLU A 186 16.41 -25.11 0.16
C GLU A 186 15.84 -23.72 -0.13
N ALA A 187 14.52 -23.61 -0.35
CA ALA A 187 13.85 -22.33 -0.57
C ALA A 187 14.02 -21.37 0.62
N LEU A 188 13.89 -21.86 1.85
CA LEU A 188 14.10 -21.06 3.05
C LEU A 188 15.54 -20.57 3.18
N SER A 189 16.52 -21.42 2.90
CA SER A 189 17.94 -21.06 2.93
C SER A 189 18.29 -20.04 1.84
N ALA A 190 17.78 -20.23 0.62
CA ALA A 190 17.97 -19.28 -0.48
C ALA A 190 17.36 -17.91 -0.13
N ALA A 191 16.09 -17.89 0.31
CA ALA A 191 15.41 -16.66 0.70
C ALA A 191 16.09 -15.97 1.89
N ALA A 192 16.62 -16.73 2.86
CA ALA A 192 17.41 -16.19 3.96
C ALA A 192 18.70 -15.54 3.46
N GLY A 193 19.41 -16.19 2.54
CA GLY A 193 20.63 -15.65 1.92
C GLY A 193 20.38 -14.34 1.18
N GLU A 194 19.28 -14.23 0.44
CA GLU A 194 18.88 -12.98 -0.21
C GLU A 194 18.50 -11.89 0.79
N ALA A 195 17.73 -12.23 1.83
CA ALA A 195 17.35 -11.29 2.88
C ALA A 195 18.58 -10.74 3.61
N ASP A 196 19.55 -11.60 3.92
CA ASP A 196 20.85 -11.23 4.52
C ASP A 196 21.66 -10.31 3.61
N GLN A 197 21.73 -10.61 2.31
CA GLN A 197 22.44 -9.78 1.34
C GLN A 197 21.80 -8.39 1.25
N ARG A 198 20.47 -8.33 1.13
CA ARG A 198 19.72 -7.07 1.15
C ARG A 198 19.96 -6.30 2.44
N HIS A 199 19.91 -6.96 3.59
CA HIS A 199 20.17 -6.32 4.90
C HIS A 199 21.59 -5.77 5.01
N ARG A 200 22.61 -6.50 4.53
CA ARG A 200 24.00 -6.00 4.52
C ARG A 200 24.18 -4.81 3.58
N GLN A 201 23.53 -4.82 2.42
CA GLN A 201 23.54 -3.67 1.51
C GLN A 201 22.90 -2.45 2.17
N LEU A 202 21.73 -2.64 2.78
CA LEU A 202 21.03 -1.63 3.58
C LEU A 202 21.91 -1.04 4.69
N GLU A 203 22.58 -1.88 5.48
CA GLU A 203 23.48 -1.41 6.54
C GLU A 203 24.71 -0.68 5.99
N HIS A 204 25.29 -1.16 4.90
CA HIS A 204 26.43 -0.48 4.25
C HIS A 204 26.04 0.93 3.77
N GLU A 205 24.88 1.04 3.15
CA GLU A 205 24.34 2.31 2.66
C GLU A 205 23.90 3.24 3.79
N ALA A 206 23.28 2.70 4.82
CA ALA A 206 22.91 3.46 6.01
C ALA A 206 24.15 3.99 6.73
N ALA A 207 25.24 3.21 6.81
CA ALA A 207 26.49 3.65 7.40
C ALA A 207 27.12 4.86 6.69
N GLN A 208 26.87 5.04 5.39
CA GLN A 208 27.34 6.20 4.63
C GLN A 208 26.50 7.47 4.88
N ARG A 209 25.28 7.34 5.41
CA ARG A 209 24.28 8.43 5.48
C ARG A 209 23.76 8.72 6.88
N ARG A 210 23.93 7.81 7.84
CA ARG A 210 23.55 7.98 9.24
C ARG A 210 24.39 9.10 9.85
N LEU A 211 23.74 9.95 10.64
CA LEU A 211 24.48 10.78 11.58
C LEU A 211 25.32 9.85 12.46
N PRO A 212 26.57 10.22 12.75
CA PRO A 212 27.40 9.39 13.60
C PRO A 212 26.83 9.36 15.02
N SER A 213 27.29 8.38 15.80
CA SER A 213 26.91 8.23 17.20
C SER A 213 27.12 9.54 17.98
N PRO A 214 26.26 9.87 18.96
CA PRO A 214 26.49 11.01 19.86
C PRO A 214 27.84 10.92 20.61
N ASP A 215 28.42 9.72 20.74
CA ASP A 215 29.72 9.47 21.37
C ASP A 215 30.90 9.65 20.39
N ILE A 216 30.91 10.71 19.58
CA ILE A 216 32.04 11.00 18.69
C ILE A 216 33.09 11.87 19.40
N ASP A 217 34.36 11.44 19.35
CA ASP A 217 35.52 12.27 19.71
C ASP A 217 35.84 13.32 18.63
N GLU A 218 35.15 13.27 17.48
CA GLU A 218 35.32 14.19 16.38
C GLU A 218 34.61 15.54 16.62
N GLN A 219 35.20 16.59 16.08
CA GLN A 219 34.66 17.94 16.11
C GLN A 219 33.33 18.01 15.34
N PHE A 220 32.22 18.30 16.04
CA PHE A 220 30.86 18.37 15.48
C PHE A 220 30.74 19.22 14.20
N TRP A 221 31.57 20.27 14.07
CA TRP A 221 31.58 21.16 12.90
C TRP A 221 32.20 20.54 11.64
N ALA A 222 32.87 19.39 11.72
CA ALA A 222 33.39 18.66 10.54
C ALA A 222 32.34 17.73 9.91
N LEU A 223 31.18 17.54 10.57
CA LEU A 223 30.11 16.64 10.12
C LEU A 223 29.51 17.01 8.76
N PRO A 224 29.22 18.30 8.44
CA PRO A 224 28.65 18.66 7.14
C PRO A 224 29.57 18.27 5.97
N ALA A 225 30.88 18.51 6.10
CA ALA A 225 31.86 18.13 5.10
C ALA A 225 31.99 16.61 4.92
N LYS A 226 31.84 15.83 6.00
CA LYS A 226 31.90 14.35 5.97
C LYS A 226 30.66 13.72 5.36
N LEU A 227 29.50 14.34 5.55
CA LEU A 227 28.21 13.91 4.97
C LEU A 227 28.01 14.43 3.54
N GLY A 228 29.02 15.10 2.95
CA GLY A 228 28.89 15.70 1.62
C GLY A 228 27.78 16.74 1.55
N LEU A 229 27.43 17.38 2.68
CA LEU A 229 26.43 18.43 2.77
C LEU A 229 27.08 19.76 2.36
N ASP A 230 27.40 19.92 1.07
CA ASP A 230 27.63 21.26 0.53
C ASP A 230 26.30 22.01 0.58
N GLU A 231 26.22 23.06 1.40
CA GLU A 231 25.00 23.84 1.67
C GLU A 231 24.40 24.46 0.39
N ASP A 232 25.19 24.58 -0.68
CA ASP A 232 24.84 25.22 -1.95
C ASP A 232 24.45 24.25 -3.09
N ASP A 233 24.39 22.93 -2.86
CA ASP A 233 23.95 21.98 -3.90
C ASP A 233 22.40 21.80 -3.87
N PRO A 234 21.66 22.36 -4.85
CA PRO A 234 20.20 22.27 -4.90
C PRO A 234 19.67 20.84 -5.18
N ASP A 235 20.52 19.92 -5.62
CA ASP A 235 20.17 18.52 -5.87
C ASP A 235 20.49 17.59 -4.69
N LEU A 236 21.33 18.02 -3.75
CA LEU A 236 21.63 17.30 -2.49
C LEU A 236 20.35 16.96 -1.71
N HIS A 237 19.41 17.91 -1.60
CA HIS A 237 18.12 17.68 -0.94
C HIS A 237 17.23 16.68 -1.69
N LYS A 238 17.36 16.56 -3.02
CA LYS A 238 16.60 15.59 -3.82
C LYS A 238 17.21 14.19 -3.70
N HIS A 239 18.53 14.08 -3.79
CA HIS A 239 19.25 12.82 -3.62
C HIS A 239 19.08 12.26 -2.20
N TYR A 240 19.25 13.09 -1.15
CA TYR A 240 19.07 12.63 0.23
C TYR A 240 17.60 12.39 0.62
N ARG A 241 16.61 13.18 0.15
CA ARG A 241 15.18 12.89 0.42
C ARG A 241 14.66 11.67 -0.34
N ALA A 242 15.17 11.40 -1.55
CA ALA A 242 14.83 10.20 -2.30
C ALA A 242 15.47 8.93 -1.70
N LEU A 243 16.57 9.07 -0.94
CA LEU A 243 17.35 7.94 -0.40
C LEU A 243 17.18 7.71 1.12
N THR A 244 16.53 8.61 1.86
CA THR A 244 16.28 8.47 3.32
C THR A 244 14.95 7.77 3.63
N ARG A 245 14.10 7.55 2.63
CA ARG A 245 13.06 6.53 2.63
C ARG A 245 13.48 5.47 1.63
N TRP A 246 14.11 4.40 2.12
CA TRP A 246 14.29 3.21 1.33
C TRP A 246 12.93 2.51 1.20
N GLU A 247 12.08 3.05 0.34
CA GLU A 247 11.24 2.21 -0.47
C GLU A 247 12.17 1.79 -1.61
N ASP A 248 12.41 0.49 -1.84
CA ASP A 248 13.07 -0.01 -3.08
C ASP A 248 12.35 0.46 -4.37
N ARG A 249 11.25 1.21 -4.19
CA ARG A 249 10.33 1.75 -5.17
C ARG A 249 10.29 3.27 -5.01
N PRO A 250 10.74 4.05 -6.00
CA PRO A 250 10.54 5.49 -5.96
C PRO A 250 9.04 5.79 -5.97
N SER A 251 8.65 6.84 -5.25
CA SER A 251 7.28 7.34 -5.26
C SER A 251 7.23 8.81 -5.70
N VAL A 252 6.11 9.18 -6.31
CA VAL A 252 5.85 10.53 -6.82
C VAL A 252 4.41 10.93 -6.51
N GLU A 253 4.21 12.20 -6.13
CA GLU A 253 2.88 12.77 -6.00
C GLU A 253 2.44 13.31 -7.36
N VAL A 254 1.28 12.88 -7.85
CA VAL A 254 0.72 13.31 -9.12
C VAL A 254 -0.63 13.96 -8.90
N VAL A 255 -0.97 14.97 -9.69
CA VAL A 255 -2.30 15.58 -9.70
C VAL A 255 -3.02 15.11 -10.95
N CYS A 256 -4.19 14.50 -10.75
CA CYS A 256 -5.03 13.97 -11.81
C CYS A 256 -5.90 15.08 -12.42
N LEU A 257 -5.65 15.39 -13.68
CA LEU A 257 -6.39 16.34 -14.51
C LEU A 257 -7.16 15.60 -15.61
N GLU A 258 -8.22 16.21 -16.13
CA GLU A 258 -9.04 15.68 -17.22
C GLU A 258 -8.92 16.61 -18.43
N MET A 259 -8.76 16.06 -19.63
CA MET A 259 -8.80 16.82 -20.87
C MET A 259 -10.27 17.15 -21.19
N VAL A 260 -10.59 18.43 -21.32
CA VAL A 260 -11.93 18.91 -21.71
C VAL A 260 -11.74 19.97 -22.80
N ASP A 261 -12.33 19.75 -23.97
CA ASP A 261 -12.21 20.65 -25.14
C ASP A 261 -10.76 21.01 -25.52
N GLY A 262 -9.81 20.10 -25.28
CA GLY A 262 -8.39 20.29 -25.57
C GLY A 262 -7.61 21.07 -24.51
N GLU A 263 -8.24 21.38 -23.37
CA GLU A 263 -7.60 22.07 -22.24
C GLU A 263 -7.64 21.21 -20.97
N PRO A 264 -6.57 21.21 -20.15
CA PRO A 264 -6.55 20.47 -18.89
C PRO A 264 -7.45 21.13 -17.86
N HIS A 265 -8.32 20.33 -17.25
CA HIS A 265 -9.24 20.73 -16.21
C HIS A 265 -9.05 19.89 -14.95
N VAL A 266 -9.33 20.48 -13.79
CA VAL A 266 -9.45 19.75 -12.54
C VAL A 266 -10.93 19.59 -12.20
N ARG A 267 -11.34 18.36 -11.88
CA ARG A 267 -12.71 18.11 -11.42
C ARG A 267 -12.89 18.64 -10.00
N SER A 268 -13.88 19.51 -9.81
CA SER A 268 -14.30 20.03 -8.51
C SER A 268 -15.78 19.73 -8.26
N VAL A 269 -16.24 19.98 -7.03
CA VAL A 269 -17.65 19.81 -6.62
C VAL A 269 -18.58 20.72 -7.43
N ASP A 270 -18.12 21.92 -7.77
CA ASP A 270 -18.89 22.93 -8.52
C ASP A 270 -18.77 22.79 -10.05
N GLY A 271 -18.07 21.74 -10.53
CA GLY A 271 -17.81 21.49 -11.96
C GLY A 271 -16.31 21.49 -12.31
N PRO A 272 -15.97 21.22 -13.58
CA PRO A 272 -14.59 21.26 -14.05
C PRO A 272 -14.04 22.69 -14.04
N ILE A 273 -12.81 22.87 -13.56
CA ILE A 273 -12.12 24.16 -13.50
C ILE A 273 -10.89 24.08 -14.42
N ALA A 274 -10.78 24.99 -15.39
CA ALA A 274 -9.63 25.05 -16.30
C ALA A 274 -8.32 25.31 -15.55
N VAL A 275 -7.24 24.63 -15.93
CA VAL A 275 -5.93 24.68 -15.28
C VAL A 275 -4.87 25.21 -16.25
N ASP A 276 -4.37 26.42 -16.01
CA ASP A 276 -3.16 26.88 -16.69
C ASP A 276 -1.92 26.36 -15.97
N LEU A 277 -1.23 25.37 -16.57
CA LEU A 277 0.00 24.76 -16.03
C LEU A 277 1.20 25.72 -16.01
N SER A 278 1.11 26.86 -16.71
CA SER A 278 2.16 27.87 -16.78
C SER A 278 1.98 29.00 -15.76
N ALA A 279 0.76 29.22 -15.27
CA ALA A 279 0.43 30.24 -14.29
C ALA A 279 0.41 29.67 -12.86
N SER A 280 0.74 30.51 -11.88
CA SER A 280 0.59 30.13 -10.47
C SER A 280 -0.90 30.00 -10.14
N PRO A 281 -1.37 28.86 -9.62
CA PRO A 281 -2.78 28.68 -9.30
C PRO A 281 -3.19 29.57 -8.12
N SER A 282 -4.47 29.97 -8.09
CA SER A 282 -5.09 30.62 -6.93
C SER A 282 -5.19 29.65 -5.75
N GLU A 283 -5.55 30.13 -4.56
CA GLU A 283 -5.77 29.30 -3.38
C GLU A 283 -6.88 28.26 -3.62
N GLN A 284 -8.04 28.69 -4.14
CA GLN A 284 -9.15 27.80 -4.47
C GLN A 284 -8.77 26.74 -5.51
N LEU A 285 -8.02 27.13 -6.56
CA LEU A 285 -7.54 26.17 -7.56
C LEU A 285 -6.51 25.21 -6.95
N THR A 286 -5.63 25.70 -6.08
CA THR A 286 -4.64 24.87 -5.39
C THR A 286 -5.33 23.81 -4.52
N GLU A 287 -6.38 24.18 -3.79
CA GLU A 287 -7.18 23.24 -3.01
C GLU A 287 -7.81 22.16 -3.91
N ALA A 288 -8.44 22.54 -5.01
CA ALA A 288 -9.02 21.60 -5.97
C ALA A 288 -7.97 20.63 -6.56
N LEU A 289 -6.78 21.14 -6.89
CA LEU A 289 -5.66 20.32 -7.37
C LEU A 289 -5.16 19.33 -6.30
N MET A 290 -5.05 19.77 -5.04
CA MET A 290 -4.62 18.91 -3.93
C MET A 290 -5.65 17.81 -3.63
N LEU A 291 -6.95 18.07 -3.76
CA LEU A 291 -7.98 17.03 -3.64
C LEU A 291 -7.84 15.95 -4.73
N ARG A 292 -7.17 16.28 -5.84
CA ARG A 292 -6.90 15.37 -6.96
C ARG A 292 -5.48 14.83 -6.97
N SER A 293 -4.71 15.02 -5.89
CA SER A 293 -3.38 14.43 -5.76
C SER A 293 -3.47 12.96 -5.35
N VAL A 294 -2.60 12.13 -5.93
CA VAL A 294 -2.41 10.72 -5.57
C VAL A 294 -0.93 10.37 -5.61
N ARG A 295 -0.49 9.53 -4.67
CA ARG A 295 0.87 8.98 -4.69
C ARG A 295 0.91 7.75 -5.58
N LEU A 296 1.84 7.74 -6.53
CA LEU A 296 2.18 6.58 -7.34
C LEU A 296 3.58 6.07 -6.97
N SER A 297 3.80 4.79 -7.14
CA SER A 297 5.06 4.08 -6.89
C SER A 297 5.49 3.30 -8.13
N GLY A 298 6.70 2.73 -8.09
CA GLY A 298 7.18 1.79 -9.11
C GLY A 298 7.46 2.45 -10.47
N ARG A 299 7.04 1.80 -11.55
CA ARG A 299 7.36 2.19 -12.93
C ARG A 299 6.78 3.55 -13.34
N PRO A 300 5.48 3.87 -13.07
CA PRO A 300 4.96 5.22 -13.30
C PRO A 300 5.74 6.29 -12.56
N ALA A 301 6.14 6.02 -11.31
CA ALA A 301 6.91 6.98 -10.52
C ALA A 301 8.30 7.25 -11.11
N ARG A 302 9.01 6.21 -11.55
CA ARG A 302 10.31 6.36 -12.24
C ARG A 302 10.21 7.26 -13.47
N ALA A 303 9.22 7.02 -14.32
CA ALA A 303 9.05 7.79 -15.54
C ALA A 303 8.60 9.24 -15.27
N LEU A 304 7.66 9.45 -14.35
CA LEU A 304 7.16 10.79 -14.01
C LEU A 304 8.18 11.65 -13.25
N LEU A 305 9.07 11.04 -12.47
CA LEU A 305 10.16 11.78 -11.80
C LEU A 305 11.14 12.41 -12.78
N LEU A 306 11.30 11.82 -13.98
CA LEU A 306 12.11 12.37 -15.07
C LEU A 306 11.45 13.56 -15.77
N GLN A 307 10.13 13.75 -15.59
CA GLN A 307 9.41 14.89 -16.13
C GLN A 307 9.59 16.13 -15.24
N ASP A 308 9.48 17.30 -15.86
CA ASP A 308 9.52 18.58 -15.17
C ASP A 308 8.21 18.87 -14.43
N THR A 309 8.32 19.43 -13.22
CA THR A 309 7.16 20.06 -12.56
C THR A 309 6.64 21.21 -13.44
N PRO A 310 5.31 21.35 -13.64
CA PRO A 310 4.69 22.48 -14.33
C PRO A 310 5.24 23.83 -13.84
N SER A 311 5.56 24.74 -14.77
CA SER A 311 6.27 25.98 -14.43
C SER A 311 5.48 26.86 -13.46
N GLY A 312 4.14 26.88 -13.58
CA GLY A 312 3.25 27.58 -12.65
C GLY A 312 3.31 27.05 -11.22
N TRP A 313 3.65 25.76 -11.04
CA TRP A 313 3.65 25.10 -9.72
C TRP A 313 4.98 25.23 -8.98
N ARG A 314 6.09 25.52 -9.68
CA ARG A 314 7.45 25.55 -9.09
C ARG A 314 7.59 26.50 -7.91
N ARG A 315 6.82 27.60 -7.90
CA ARG A 315 6.81 28.60 -6.80
C ARG A 315 5.72 28.35 -5.76
N ASN A 316 4.77 27.46 -6.04
CA ASN A 316 3.70 27.12 -5.12
C ASN A 316 4.23 26.08 -4.11
N SER A 317 4.17 26.40 -2.82
CA SER A 317 4.76 25.56 -1.77
C SER A 317 4.09 24.18 -1.64
N LEU A 318 2.82 24.07 -2.01
CA LEU A 318 2.04 22.83 -1.96
C LEU A 318 2.27 21.98 -3.22
N LEU A 319 2.42 22.62 -4.38
CA LEU A 319 2.46 21.92 -5.69
C LEU A 319 3.87 21.72 -6.27
N ARG A 320 4.91 22.39 -5.78
CA ARG A 320 6.27 22.39 -6.38
C ARG A 320 6.92 21.01 -6.59
N HIS A 321 6.45 19.99 -5.90
CA HIS A 321 6.95 18.61 -6.01
C HIS A 321 6.00 17.66 -6.76
N HIS A 322 4.82 18.14 -7.15
CA HIS A 322 3.83 17.33 -7.85
C HIS A 322 4.11 17.26 -9.34
N ARG A 323 3.64 16.20 -9.99
CA ARG A 323 3.57 16.07 -11.46
C ARG A 323 2.12 16.18 -11.92
N ALA A 324 1.89 16.73 -13.10
CA ALA A 324 0.57 16.76 -13.71
C ALA A 324 0.39 15.52 -14.59
N VAL A 325 -0.71 14.80 -14.41
CA VAL A 325 -1.14 13.72 -15.31
C VAL A 325 -2.50 14.11 -15.87
N VAL A 326 -2.58 14.30 -17.18
CA VAL A 326 -3.80 14.74 -17.87
C VAL A 326 -4.42 13.54 -18.56
N PHE A 327 -5.52 13.04 -18.01
CA PHE A 327 -6.28 11.92 -18.57
C PHE A 327 -7.17 12.41 -19.71
N GLU A 328 -7.23 11.63 -20.80
CA GLU A 328 -8.16 11.83 -21.91
C GLU A 328 -9.62 11.55 -21.50
N GLU A 329 -10.61 11.81 -22.36
CA GLU A 329 -12.05 11.67 -22.05
C GLU A 329 -12.46 10.27 -21.52
N ALA A 330 -11.72 9.21 -21.87
CA ALA A 330 -11.94 7.84 -21.38
C ALA A 330 -11.30 7.56 -20.00
N GLY A 331 -10.64 8.54 -19.39
CA GLY A 331 -9.85 8.36 -18.16
C GLY A 331 -8.50 7.68 -18.42
N GLU A 332 -8.02 7.67 -19.66
CA GLU A 332 -6.77 7.02 -20.06
C GLU A 332 -5.63 8.03 -20.16
N PHE A 333 -4.43 7.61 -19.80
CA PHE A 333 -3.20 8.37 -19.97
C PHE A 333 -2.11 7.44 -20.49
N ALA A 334 -1.54 7.79 -21.65
CA ALA A 334 -0.41 7.09 -22.23
C ALA A 334 0.87 7.88 -21.94
N GLY A 335 1.73 7.30 -21.08
CA GLY A 335 3.05 7.84 -20.75
C GLY A 335 4.16 7.12 -21.51
N ASP A 336 5.37 7.69 -21.44
CA ASP A 336 6.55 7.05 -22.02
C ASP A 336 6.89 5.75 -21.26
N GLY A 337 6.44 4.63 -21.81
CA GLY A 337 6.69 3.31 -21.27
C GLY A 337 5.81 2.94 -20.08
N PHE A 338 4.66 3.59 -19.85
CA PHE A 338 3.64 3.14 -18.90
C PHE A 338 2.28 3.76 -19.23
N ASP A 339 1.20 3.05 -18.93
CA ASP A 339 -0.16 3.54 -19.10
C ASP A 339 -0.84 3.65 -17.74
N LEU A 340 -1.70 4.66 -17.58
CA LEU A 340 -2.55 4.84 -16.42
C LEU A 340 -4.00 4.95 -16.86
N ARG A 341 -4.91 4.41 -16.03
CA ARG A 341 -6.34 4.61 -16.19
C ARG A 341 -6.93 5.08 -14.87
N LEU A 342 -7.64 6.20 -14.87
CA LEU A 342 -8.36 6.71 -13.72
C LEU A 342 -9.80 6.17 -13.74
N ASP A 343 -10.07 5.20 -12.90
CA ASP A 343 -11.36 4.54 -12.75
C ASP A 343 -12.10 5.09 -11.52
N PRO A 344 -13.40 5.43 -11.61
CA PRO A 344 -14.16 5.95 -10.47
C PRO A 344 -14.35 4.91 -9.34
N GLU A 345 -14.39 3.62 -9.67
CA GLU A 345 -14.56 2.53 -8.70
C GLU A 345 -13.23 1.98 -8.21
N LEU A 346 -12.23 1.87 -9.09
CA LEU A 346 -10.93 1.25 -8.82
C LEU A 346 -9.81 2.25 -8.47
N GLY A 347 -10.00 3.55 -8.71
CA GLY A 347 -8.93 4.54 -8.57
C GLY A 347 -7.95 4.46 -9.74
N ILE A 348 -6.67 4.74 -9.50
CA ILE A 348 -5.64 4.61 -10.54
C ILE A 348 -5.34 3.13 -10.78
N VAL A 349 -5.54 2.68 -12.02
CA VAL A 349 -5.21 1.36 -12.53
C VAL A 349 -3.97 1.47 -13.42
N ILE A 350 -3.05 0.50 -13.29
CA ILE A 350 -1.86 0.36 -14.11
C ILE A 350 -2.06 -0.90 -14.97
N PRO A 351 -2.48 -0.80 -16.25
CA PRO A 351 -2.92 -1.95 -17.04
C PRO A 351 -1.83 -2.98 -17.38
N GLN A 352 -0.56 -2.55 -17.41
CA GLN A 352 0.61 -3.39 -17.64
C GLN A 352 1.51 -3.40 -16.40
N ALA A 353 0.94 -3.75 -15.24
CA ALA A 353 1.77 -4.02 -14.07
C ALA A 353 2.47 -5.37 -14.27
N ASP A 354 3.73 -5.36 -14.67
CA ASP A 354 4.57 -6.56 -14.58
C ASP A 354 4.83 -6.89 -13.09
N GLU A 355 5.22 -8.12 -12.76
CA GLU A 355 5.57 -8.51 -11.39
C GLU A 355 6.60 -7.53 -10.80
N GLY A 356 6.21 -6.83 -9.73
CA GLY A 356 7.06 -5.85 -9.05
C GLY A 356 6.82 -4.38 -9.37
N ASP A 357 5.91 -4.03 -10.28
CA ASP A 357 5.62 -2.63 -10.69
C ASP A 357 4.84 -1.78 -9.67
N GLU A 358 4.43 -2.35 -8.53
CA GLU A 358 3.51 -1.72 -7.56
C GLU A 358 4.12 -1.18 -6.28
#